data_AF-A0A839FQI2-F1
#
_entry.id   AF-A0A839FQI2-F1
#
_cell.length_a   1.000
_cell.length_b   1.000
_cell.length_c   1.000
_cell.angle_alpha   90.00
_cell.angle_beta   90.00
_cell.angle_gamma   90.00
#
_symmetry.space_group_name_H-M   'P 1'
#
loop_
_entity.id
_entity.type
_entity.pdbx_description
1 polymer ?
#
loop_
_entity_poly.entity_id
_entity_poly.type
_entity_poly.pdbx_seq_one_letter_code
_entity_poly.pdbx_strand_id
1 'polypeptide(L)'
;MARTQTRSKVYAAVLALAGTGRIGALSMEGIAGRAGVSKQTLYRTWSSPGDIVFDALLARSQDADGSVLVPDAGELRADLESLVTDTVHELTDPAVEPLLRAVTASIQTDQQLADQYRERLWRPQFEAVAERFQKAGFPVPELAAELLLGAILHRWLLRTGPFTSEWVVGHVDQVMRIGIPAAASNTAAAAKPSAEPAATSPAE
;
A
#
# COMPACT_ATOMS: atom_id res chain seq x y z
N MET A 1 -2.78 -35.22 -3.24
CA MET A 1 -3.08 -35.16 -1.79
C MET A 1 -1.85 -34.85 -0.93
N ALA A 2 -0.76 -35.63 -0.97
CA ALA A 2 0.44 -35.38 -0.13
C ALA A 2 1.08 -33.98 -0.33
N ARG A 3 1.14 -33.47 -1.57
CA ARG A 3 1.72 -32.15 -1.90
C ARG A 3 0.96 -30.96 -1.28
N THR A 4 -0.37 -31.03 -1.26
CA THR A 4 -1.24 -30.00 -0.66
C THR A 4 -1.13 -29.98 0.86
N GLN A 5 -1.03 -31.16 1.48
CA GLN A 5 -0.84 -31.29 2.92
C GLN A 5 0.54 -30.77 3.37
N THR A 6 1.59 -30.99 2.58
CA THR A 6 2.91 -30.37 2.82
C THR A 6 2.84 -28.84 2.74
N ARG A 7 2.21 -28.26 1.71
CA ARG A 7 2.04 -26.80 1.59
C ARG A 7 1.33 -26.21 2.80
N SER A 8 0.20 -26.81 3.21
CA SER A 8 -0.55 -26.37 4.39
C SER A 8 0.29 -26.36 5.68
N LYS A 9 1.07 -27.43 5.94
CA LYS A 9 1.99 -27.49 7.09
C LYS A 9 3.05 -26.39 7.04
N VAL A 10 3.60 -26.13 5.85
CA VAL A 10 4.62 -25.11 5.64
C VAL A 10 4.05 -23.71 5.90
N TYR A 11 2.85 -23.40 5.42
CA TYR A 11 2.22 -22.09 5.68
C TYR A 11 1.87 -21.89 7.15
N ALA A 12 1.34 -22.93 7.81
CA ALA A 12 1.10 -22.89 9.25
C ALA A 12 2.40 -22.64 10.04
N ALA A 13 3.51 -23.22 9.60
CA ALA A 13 4.82 -22.98 10.20
C ALA A 13 5.29 -21.54 10.01
N VAL A 14 5.14 -20.96 8.80
CA VAL A 14 5.47 -19.55 8.53
C VAL A 14 4.68 -18.63 9.44
N LEU A 15 3.36 -18.81 9.54
CA LEU A 15 2.49 -18.00 10.42
C LEU A 15 2.96 -18.06 11.88
N ALA A 16 3.20 -19.27 12.38
CA ALA A 16 3.65 -19.46 13.75
C ALA A 16 5.01 -18.79 14.01
N LEU A 17 5.94 -18.85 13.04
CA LEU A 17 7.27 -18.24 13.16
C LEU A 17 7.21 -16.72 13.05
N ALA A 18 6.41 -16.18 12.12
CA ALA A 18 6.18 -14.75 11.95
C ALA A 18 5.62 -14.11 13.23
N GLY A 19 4.66 -14.78 13.88
CA GLY A 19 4.09 -14.34 15.15
C GLY A 19 5.08 -14.27 16.32
N THR A 20 6.26 -14.87 16.21
CA THR A 20 7.28 -14.77 17.27
C THR A 20 8.02 -13.44 17.27
N GLY A 21 7.99 -12.68 16.17
CA GLY A 21 8.74 -11.42 16.02
C GLY A 21 10.27 -11.56 16.10
N ARG A 22 10.80 -12.79 16.14
CA ARG A 22 12.25 -13.04 16.27
C ARG A 22 12.95 -12.88 14.92
N ILE A 23 14.02 -12.10 14.92
CA ILE A 23 14.92 -11.95 13.78
C ILE A 23 15.44 -13.34 13.38
N GLY A 24 15.34 -13.68 12.09
CA GLY A 24 15.82 -14.95 11.55
C GLY A 24 14.92 -16.18 11.81
N ALA A 25 13.77 -16.03 12.49
CA ALA A 25 12.83 -17.13 12.67
C ALA A 25 12.29 -17.67 11.34
N LEU A 26 12.09 -16.78 10.36
CA LEU A 26 11.69 -17.12 8.99
C LEU A 26 12.92 -17.46 8.13
N SER A 27 13.54 -18.59 8.44
CA SER A 27 14.60 -19.19 7.64
C SER A 27 14.13 -20.53 7.07
N MET A 28 14.80 -21.02 6.03
CA MET A 28 14.52 -22.35 5.47
C MET A 28 14.62 -23.44 6.53
N GLU A 29 15.57 -23.32 7.45
CA GLU A 29 15.76 -24.25 8.56
C GLU A 29 14.64 -24.13 9.60
N GLY A 30 14.32 -22.91 10.02
CA GLY A 30 13.22 -22.66 10.97
C GLY A 30 11.89 -23.17 10.45
N ILE A 31 11.57 -22.87 9.19
CA ILE A 31 10.33 -23.31 8.53
C ILE A 31 10.31 -24.83 8.38
N ALA A 32 11.39 -25.46 7.93
CA ALA A 32 11.49 -26.91 7.79
C ALA A 32 11.27 -27.63 9.13
N GLY A 33 11.98 -27.17 10.18
CA GLY A 33 11.89 -27.73 11.52
C GLY A 33 10.48 -27.57 12.11
N ARG A 34 9.86 -26.40 11.95
CA ARG A 34 8.50 -26.14 12.45
C ARG A 34 7.42 -26.90 11.67
N ALA A 35 7.58 -27.05 10.36
CA ALA A 35 6.64 -27.78 9.51
C ALA A 35 6.82 -29.31 9.57
N GLY A 36 7.91 -29.80 10.16
CA GLY A 36 8.25 -31.23 10.22
C GLY A 36 8.60 -31.81 8.85
N VAL A 37 9.29 -31.03 8.00
CA VAL A 37 9.72 -31.44 6.65
C VAL A 37 11.22 -31.21 6.47
N SER A 38 11.82 -31.86 5.47
CA SER A 38 13.24 -31.62 5.15
C SER A 38 13.45 -30.29 4.41
N LYS A 39 14.63 -29.66 4.55
CA LYS A 39 14.98 -28.49 3.72
C LYS A 39 14.97 -28.81 2.23
N GLN A 40 15.36 -30.03 1.85
CA GLN A 40 15.31 -30.48 0.45
C GLN A 40 13.88 -30.49 -0.09
N THR A 41 12.90 -30.85 0.75
CA THR A 41 11.47 -30.77 0.40
C THR A 41 11.04 -29.33 0.09
N LEU A 42 11.54 -28.36 0.88
CA LEU A 42 11.24 -26.95 0.65
C LEU A 42 11.93 -26.40 -0.61
N TYR A 43 13.24 -26.62 -0.77
CA TYR A 43 14.02 -26.11 -1.91
C TYR A 43 13.54 -26.64 -3.28
N ARG A 44 12.81 -27.75 -3.31
CA ARG A 44 12.17 -28.24 -4.55
C ARG A 44 11.02 -27.35 -5.04
N THR A 45 10.48 -26.50 -4.19
CA THR A 45 9.28 -25.70 -4.48
C THR A 45 9.51 -24.21 -4.31
N TRP A 46 10.34 -23.80 -3.35
CA TRP A 46 10.62 -22.39 -3.04
C TRP A 46 12.12 -22.14 -3.01
N SER A 47 12.55 -21.04 -3.61
CA SER A 47 13.97 -20.70 -3.75
C SER A 47 14.49 -19.94 -2.54
N SER A 48 13.62 -19.17 -1.87
CA SER A 48 13.94 -18.43 -0.64
C SER A 48 12.86 -18.59 0.44
N PRO A 49 13.15 -18.29 1.72
CA PRO A 49 12.12 -18.16 2.75
C PRO A 49 11.05 -17.13 2.36
N GLY A 50 11.46 -16.07 1.67
CA GLY A 50 10.60 -15.01 1.16
C GLY A 50 9.54 -15.53 0.19
N ASP A 51 9.93 -16.40 -0.75
CA ASP A 51 8.99 -17.08 -1.65
C ASP A 51 7.93 -17.89 -0.87
N ILE A 52 8.33 -18.57 0.22
CA ILE A 52 7.40 -19.34 1.06
C ILE A 52 6.41 -18.39 1.76
N VAL A 53 6.92 -17.28 2.32
CA VAL A 53 6.11 -16.31 3.06
C VAL A 53 5.09 -15.66 2.12
N PHE A 54 5.52 -15.30 0.91
CA PHE A 54 4.66 -14.72 -0.12
C PHE A 54 3.61 -15.69 -0.64
N ASP A 55 3.98 -16.95 -0.90
CA ASP A 55 3.04 -17.99 -1.31
C ASP A 55 2.03 -18.32 -0.18
N ALA A 56 2.43 -18.24 1.09
CA ALA A 56 1.54 -18.36 2.24
C ALA A 56 0.55 -17.18 2.34
N LEU A 57 1.01 -15.96 2.05
CA LEU A 57 0.15 -14.77 1.98
C LEU A 57 -0.87 -14.90 0.85
N LEU A 58 -0.41 -15.29 -0.35
CA LEU A 58 -1.28 -15.49 -1.50
C LEU A 58 -2.35 -16.57 -1.24
N ALA A 59 -1.98 -17.68 -0.62
CA ALA A 59 -2.92 -18.75 -0.27
C ALA A 59 -4.02 -18.30 0.70
N ARG A 60 -3.81 -17.21 1.47
CA ARG A 60 -4.84 -16.60 2.33
C ARG A 60 -5.67 -15.54 1.60
N SER A 61 -5.10 -14.89 0.59
CA SER A 61 -5.82 -13.90 -0.23
C SER A 61 -6.79 -14.52 -1.24
N GLN A 62 -6.75 -15.84 -1.46
CA GLN A 62 -7.49 -16.54 -2.52
C GLN A 62 -8.98 -16.80 -2.25
N ASP A 63 -9.57 -16.21 -1.22
CA ASP A 63 -11.00 -16.37 -0.91
C ASP A 63 -11.92 -15.34 -1.62
N ALA A 64 -11.41 -14.40 -2.42
CA ALA A 64 -12.25 -13.46 -3.19
C ALA A 64 -11.60 -13.06 -4.53
N ASP A 65 -11.83 -13.83 -5.59
CA ASP A 65 -11.69 -13.52 -7.03
C ASP A 65 -10.42 -12.80 -7.54
N GLY A 66 -9.40 -12.56 -6.70
CA GLY A 66 -8.23 -11.74 -7.02
C GLY A 66 -8.55 -10.30 -7.39
N SER A 67 -9.83 -9.88 -7.29
CA SER A 67 -10.27 -8.53 -7.65
C SER A 67 -10.05 -7.59 -6.48
N VAL A 68 -9.28 -6.54 -6.72
CA VAL A 68 -9.20 -5.41 -5.79
C VAL A 68 -10.54 -4.69 -5.86
N LEU A 69 -11.37 -4.88 -4.84
CA LEU A 69 -12.63 -4.15 -4.73
C LEU A 69 -12.33 -2.79 -4.11
N VAL A 70 -12.07 -1.81 -4.97
CA VAL A 70 -12.08 -0.41 -4.53
C VAL A 70 -13.53 0.07 -4.54
N PRO A 71 -14.08 0.56 -3.41
CA PRO A 71 -15.45 1.05 -3.36
C PRO A 71 -15.74 2.09 -4.45
N ASP A 72 -16.90 1.94 -5.11
CA ASP A 72 -17.42 2.85 -6.13
C ASP A 72 -18.91 3.11 -5.93
N ALA A 73 -19.27 3.61 -4.73
CA ALA A 73 -20.65 3.93 -4.40
C ALA A 73 -21.09 5.31 -4.93
N GLY A 74 -20.17 6.06 -5.55
CA GLY A 74 -20.44 7.34 -6.22
C GLY A 74 -20.12 8.58 -5.38
N GLU A 75 -19.65 8.41 -4.15
CA GLU A 75 -19.17 9.49 -3.29
C GLU A 75 -17.70 9.20 -2.94
N LEU A 76 -16.77 9.85 -3.65
CA LEU A 76 -15.35 9.50 -3.59
C LEU A 76 -14.79 9.59 -2.17
N ARG A 77 -15.20 10.59 -1.38
CA ARG A 77 -14.66 10.78 -0.04
C ARG A 77 -15.04 9.61 0.86
N ALA A 78 -16.31 9.23 0.90
CA ALA A 78 -16.80 8.08 1.65
C ALA A 78 -16.18 6.77 1.14
N ASP A 79 -16.03 6.60 -0.18
CA ASP A 79 -15.38 5.43 -0.78
C ASP A 79 -13.91 5.30 -0.32
N LEU A 80 -13.17 6.41 -0.29
CA LEU A 80 -11.79 6.44 0.18
C LEU A 80 -11.68 6.21 1.70
N GLU A 81 -12.60 6.76 2.50
CA GLU A 81 -12.66 6.49 3.94
C GLU A 81 -12.90 4.99 4.22
N SER A 82 -13.80 4.35 3.47
CA SER A 82 -14.03 2.91 3.55
C SER A 82 -12.78 2.12 3.16
N LEU A 83 -12.17 2.45 2.01
CA LEU A 83 -10.95 1.82 1.53
C LEU A 83 -9.82 1.89 2.56
N VAL A 84 -9.58 3.08 3.14
CA VAL A 84 -8.54 3.27 4.17
C VAL A 84 -8.86 2.47 5.43
N THR A 85 -10.13 2.45 5.85
CA THR A 85 -10.57 1.68 7.02
C THR A 85 -10.35 0.19 6.82
N ASP A 86 -10.73 -0.36 5.66
CA ASP A 86 -10.58 -1.77 5.32
C ASP A 86 -9.09 -2.15 5.23
N THR A 87 -8.28 -1.29 4.60
CA THR A 87 -6.82 -1.47 4.50
C THR A 87 -6.18 -1.50 5.90
N VAL A 88 -6.58 -0.57 6.79
CA VAL A 88 -6.09 -0.55 8.17
C VAL A 88 -6.50 -1.81 8.91
N HIS A 89 -7.75 -2.25 8.77
CA HIS A 89 -8.25 -3.46 9.41
C HIS A 89 -7.44 -4.70 8.96
N GLU A 90 -7.17 -4.84 7.67
CA GLU A 90 -6.32 -5.92 7.15
C GLU A 90 -4.88 -5.86 7.70
N LEU A 91 -4.24 -4.68 7.64
CA LEU A 91 -2.86 -4.50 8.11
C LEU A 91 -2.72 -4.72 9.63
N THR A 92 -3.79 -4.51 10.40
CA THR A 92 -3.78 -4.62 11.87
C THR A 92 -4.50 -5.86 12.40
N ASP A 93 -5.00 -6.75 11.53
CA ASP A 93 -5.57 -8.03 11.93
C ASP A 93 -4.46 -8.90 12.55
N PRO A 94 -4.56 -9.26 13.86
CA PRO A 94 -3.56 -10.07 14.54
C PRO A 94 -3.31 -11.43 13.88
N ALA A 95 -4.26 -11.96 13.10
CA ALA A 95 -4.11 -13.22 12.41
C ALA A 95 -3.14 -13.17 11.23
N VAL A 96 -2.95 -11.99 10.61
CA VAL A 96 -2.15 -11.82 9.38
C VAL A 96 -1.06 -10.75 9.48
N GLU A 97 -1.18 -9.78 10.40
CA GLU A 97 -0.20 -8.71 10.60
C GLU A 97 1.24 -9.22 10.70
N PRO A 98 1.56 -10.29 11.49
CA PRO A 98 2.93 -10.79 11.56
C PRO A 98 3.47 -11.26 10.21
N LEU A 99 2.61 -11.87 9.38
CA LEU A 99 2.96 -12.33 8.04
C LEU A 99 3.22 -11.16 7.09
N LEU A 100 2.34 -10.15 7.10
CA LEU A 100 2.47 -8.94 6.28
C LEU A 100 3.76 -8.19 6.61
N ARG A 101 4.08 -8.05 7.91
CA ARG A 101 5.35 -7.44 8.36
C ARG A 101 6.56 -8.24 7.90
N ALA A 102 6.49 -9.57 7.96
CA ALA A 102 7.56 -10.44 7.51
C ALA A 102 7.81 -10.35 5.99
N VAL A 103 6.75 -10.32 5.17
CA VAL A 103 6.87 -10.09 3.72
C VAL A 103 7.50 -8.72 3.48
N THR A 104 7.00 -7.68 4.15
CA THR A 104 7.50 -6.31 3.96
C THR A 104 8.98 -6.16 4.34
N ALA A 105 9.44 -6.87 5.36
CA ALA A 105 10.86 -6.92 5.72
C ALA A 105 11.69 -7.69 4.68
N SER A 106 11.16 -8.80 4.15
CA SER A 106 11.87 -9.66 3.18
C SER A 106 12.11 -8.95 1.85
N ILE A 107 11.14 -8.17 1.36
CA ILE A 107 11.26 -7.42 0.09
C ILE A 107 12.31 -6.31 0.15
N GLN A 108 12.83 -5.94 1.33
CA GLN A 108 13.89 -4.93 1.44
C GLN A 108 15.27 -5.46 1.06
N THR A 109 15.46 -6.79 1.09
CA THR A 109 16.77 -7.43 0.89
C THR A 109 16.75 -8.53 -0.17
N ASP A 110 15.57 -8.99 -0.58
CA ASP A 110 15.35 -9.95 -1.68
C ASP A 110 14.69 -9.25 -2.87
N GLN A 111 15.49 -8.85 -3.86
CA GLN A 111 15.02 -8.13 -5.05
C GLN A 111 14.03 -8.94 -5.88
N GLN A 112 14.25 -10.25 -6.03
CA GLN A 112 13.37 -11.12 -6.79
C GLN A 112 11.98 -11.20 -6.13
N LEU A 113 11.96 -11.29 -4.80
CA LEU A 113 10.71 -11.23 -4.05
C LEU A 113 10.04 -9.86 -4.15
N ALA A 114 10.82 -8.78 -4.07
CA ALA A 114 10.30 -7.42 -4.21
C ALA A 114 9.60 -7.22 -5.56
N ASP A 115 10.18 -7.75 -6.64
CA ASP A 115 9.57 -7.72 -7.97
C ASP A 115 8.27 -8.54 -8.00
N GLN A 116 8.27 -9.77 -7.46
CA GLN A 116 7.05 -10.57 -7.38
C GLN A 116 5.93 -9.89 -6.59
N TYR A 117 6.27 -9.33 -5.43
CA TYR A 117 5.33 -8.59 -4.58
C TYR A 117 4.75 -7.38 -5.32
N ARG A 118 5.62 -6.57 -5.94
CA ARG A 118 5.22 -5.39 -6.68
C ARG A 118 4.26 -5.74 -7.81
N GLU A 119 4.61 -6.75 -8.60
CA GLU A 119 3.87 -7.09 -9.83
C GLU A 119 2.53 -7.79 -9.57
N ARG A 120 2.46 -8.61 -8.51
CA ARG A 120 1.32 -9.51 -8.27
C ARG A 120 0.38 -9.06 -7.16
N LEU A 121 0.84 -8.21 -6.23
CA LEU A 121 0.00 -7.71 -5.13
C LEU A 121 -0.13 -6.19 -5.15
N TRP A 122 1.00 -5.47 -5.19
CA TRP A 122 0.96 -4.01 -5.03
C TRP A 122 0.40 -3.30 -6.25
N ARG A 123 0.90 -3.59 -7.46
CA ARG A 123 0.52 -2.87 -8.67
C ARG A 123 -0.98 -2.95 -9.00
N PRO A 124 -1.63 -4.14 -8.99
CA PRO A 124 -3.07 -4.21 -9.26
C PRO A 124 -3.91 -3.38 -8.28
N GLN A 125 -3.51 -3.36 -7.00
CA GLN A 125 -4.18 -2.56 -5.97
C GLN A 125 -3.96 -1.07 -6.17
N PHE A 126 -2.72 -0.69 -6.44
CA PHE A 126 -2.34 0.69 -6.68
C PHE A 126 -3.06 1.27 -7.91
N GLU A 127 -3.07 0.54 -9.03
CA GLU A 127 -3.73 0.95 -10.27
C GLU A 127 -5.25 1.12 -10.08
N ALA A 128 -5.90 0.21 -9.34
CA ALA A 128 -7.33 0.34 -9.05
C ALA A 128 -7.66 1.59 -8.22
N VAL A 129 -6.81 1.96 -7.26
CA VAL A 129 -6.97 3.20 -6.47
C VAL A 129 -6.68 4.44 -7.32
N ALA A 130 -5.63 4.40 -8.15
CA ALA A 130 -5.31 5.48 -9.09
C ALA A 130 -6.46 5.71 -10.08
N GLU A 131 -7.12 4.66 -10.57
CA GLU A 131 -8.29 4.77 -11.45
C GLU A 131 -9.44 5.54 -10.79
N ARG A 132 -9.66 5.39 -9.47
CA ARG A 132 -10.67 6.19 -8.75
C ARG A 132 -10.34 7.67 -8.78
N PHE A 133 -9.10 8.03 -8.48
CA PHE A 133 -8.64 9.42 -8.54
C PHE A 133 -8.73 9.99 -9.96
N GLN A 134 -8.43 9.18 -10.98
CA GLN A 134 -8.58 9.56 -12.38
C GLN A 134 -10.03 9.86 -12.74
N LYS A 135 -10.97 8.97 -12.37
CA LYS A 135 -12.42 9.18 -12.58
C LYS A 135 -12.95 10.42 -11.88
N ALA A 136 -12.35 10.78 -10.74
CA ALA A 136 -12.65 11.99 -9.99
C ALA A 136 -11.99 13.27 -10.53
N GLY A 137 -11.17 13.19 -11.59
CA GLY A 137 -10.53 14.34 -12.22
C GLY A 137 -9.27 14.85 -11.53
N PHE A 138 -8.60 14.02 -10.72
CA PHE A 138 -7.33 14.39 -10.12
C PHE A 138 -6.25 14.53 -11.21
N PRO A 139 -5.38 15.55 -11.16
CA PRO A 139 -4.41 15.84 -12.20
C PRO A 139 -3.25 14.82 -12.24
N VAL A 140 -2.92 14.22 -11.10
CA VAL A 140 -1.87 13.19 -10.97
C VAL A 140 -2.41 12.03 -10.12
N PRO A 141 -3.25 11.15 -10.70
CA PRO A 141 -3.95 10.09 -9.96
C PRO A 141 -3.04 9.12 -9.22
N GLU A 142 -1.89 8.77 -9.81
CA GLU A 142 -0.91 7.86 -9.23
C GLU A 142 -0.28 8.47 -7.98
N LEU A 143 0.06 9.76 -8.01
CA LEU A 143 0.58 10.46 -6.84
C LEU A 143 -0.47 10.55 -5.73
N ALA A 144 -1.74 10.78 -6.07
CA ALA A 144 -2.82 10.79 -5.10
C ALA A 144 -3.00 9.41 -4.42
N ALA A 145 -2.94 8.33 -5.20
CA ALA A 145 -2.95 6.96 -4.69
C ALA A 145 -1.73 6.67 -3.80
N GLU A 146 -0.54 7.14 -4.19
CA GLU A 146 0.69 6.98 -3.41
C GLU A 146 0.61 7.73 -2.08
N LEU A 147 0.11 8.95 -2.07
CA LEU A 147 -0.10 9.73 -0.84
C LEU A 147 -1.12 9.07 0.09
N LEU A 148 -2.20 8.52 -0.48
CA LEU A 148 -3.23 7.81 0.28
C LEU A 148 -2.66 6.56 0.96
N LEU A 149 -2.02 5.67 0.20
CA LEU A 149 -1.57 4.36 0.69
C LEU A 149 -0.24 4.44 1.45
N GLY A 150 0.68 5.32 1.00
CA GLY A 150 2.03 5.45 1.55
C GLY A 150 2.03 5.90 3.02
N ALA A 151 1.15 6.82 3.40
CA ALA A 151 1.02 7.27 4.79
C ALA A 151 0.55 6.13 5.73
N ILE A 152 -0.35 5.27 5.26
CA ILE A 152 -0.84 4.10 6.00
C ILE A 152 0.33 3.14 6.23
N LEU A 153 1.04 2.76 5.17
CA LEU A 153 2.18 1.84 5.26
C LEU A 153 3.30 2.39 6.15
N HIS A 154 3.65 3.67 6.00
CA HIS A 154 4.63 4.33 6.86
C HIS A 154 4.23 4.27 8.34
N ARG A 155 2.99 4.65 8.66
CA ARG A 155 2.47 4.66 10.03
C ARG A 155 2.42 3.25 10.63
N TRP A 156 1.97 2.27 9.86
CA TRP A 156 1.89 0.87 10.28
C TRP A 156 3.28 0.24 10.49
N LEU A 157 4.21 0.46 9.56
CA LEU A 157 5.56 -0.10 9.63
C LEU A 157 6.35 0.48 10.80
N LEU A 158 6.37 1.80 10.93
CA LEU A 158 7.18 2.50 11.92
C LEU A 158 6.44 2.74 13.25
N ARG A 159 5.18 2.32 13.35
CA ARG A 159 4.33 2.47 14.55
C ARG A 159 4.24 3.92 15.02
N THR A 160 4.13 4.86 14.09
CA THR A 160 4.18 6.30 14.40
C THR A 160 2.91 6.83 15.08
N GLY A 161 1.86 6.01 15.18
CA GLY A 161 0.68 6.29 16.00
C GLY A 161 -0.49 5.36 15.69
N PRO A 162 -1.61 5.46 16.44
CA PRO A 162 -2.79 4.62 16.24
C PRO A 162 -3.57 5.02 14.98
N PHE A 163 -4.35 4.08 14.42
CA PHE A 163 -5.33 4.37 13.39
C PHE A 163 -6.71 4.60 14.03
N THR A 164 -7.03 5.86 14.34
CA THR A 164 -8.36 6.24 14.84
C THR A 164 -9.27 6.62 13.67
N SER A 165 -10.59 6.58 13.86
CA SER A 165 -11.54 7.07 12.85
C SER A 165 -11.28 8.55 12.49
N GLU A 166 -10.91 9.37 13.47
CA GLU A 166 -10.50 10.77 13.25
C GLU A 166 -9.26 10.86 12.34
N TRP A 167 -8.27 9.98 12.54
CA TRP A 167 -7.10 9.93 11.68
C TRP A 167 -7.45 9.55 10.24
N VAL A 168 -8.35 8.56 10.05
CA VAL A 168 -8.79 8.14 8.71
C VAL A 168 -9.46 9.30 7.97
N VAL A 169 -10.43 9.94 8.61
CA VAL A 169 -11.15 11.09 8.04
C VAL A 169 -10.18 12.23 7.72
N GLY A 170 -9.32 12.60 8.68
CA GLY A 170 -8.34 13.66 8.49
C GLY A 170 -7.32 13.35 7.40
N HIS A 171 -6.90 12.09 7.26
CA HIS A 171 -5.98 11.64 6.21
C HIS A 171 -6.61 11.77 4.81
N VAL A 172 -7.83 11.25 4.64
CA VAL A 172 -8.58 11.39 3.37
C VAL A 172 -8.79 12.86 3.02
N ASP A 173 -9.20 13.70 3.98
CA ASP A 173 -9.39 15.14 3.76
C ASP A 173 -8.11 15.88 3.33
N GLN A 174 -6.93 15.43 3.77
CA GLN A 174 -5.65 16.01 3.33
C GLN A 174 -5.32 15.58 1.90
N VAL A 175 -5.48 14.30 1.57
CA VAL A 175 -5.25 13.78 0.21
C VAL A 175 -6.16 14.47 -0.80
N MET A 176 -7.44 14.61 -0.47
CA MET A 176 -8.43 15.32 -1.30
C MET A 176 -8.05 16.78 -1.57
N ARG A 177 -7.50 17.48 -0.56
CA ARG A 177 -7.06 18.88 -0.71
C ARG A 177 -5.80 19.06 -1.54
N ILE A 178 -4.86 18.12 -1.46
CA ILE A 178 -3.60 18.19 -2.23
C ILE A 178 -3.86 17.94 -3.72
N GLY A 179 -4.83 17.08 -4.05
CA GLY A 179 -5.14 16.68 -5.42
C GLY A 179 -6.12 17.59 -6.16
N ILE A 180 -6.75 18.56 -5.50
CA ILE A 180 -7.50 19.62 -6.17
C ILE A 180 -6.53 20.78 -6.37
N PRO A 181 -6.12 21.12 -7.62
CA PRO A 181 -5.42 22.36 -7.84
C PRO A 181 -6.28 23.48 -7.25
N ALA A 182 -5.70 24.30 -6.37
CA ALA A 182 -6.33 25.55 -5.97
C ALA A 182 -6.66 26.30 -7.27
N ALA A 183 -7.94 26.30 -7.66
CA ALA A 183 -8.39 27.01 -8.84
C ALA A 183 -7.86 28.43 -8.72
N ALA A 184 -6.95 28.80 -9.61
CA ALA A 184 -6.27 30.07 -9.75
C ALA A 184 -6.80 31.22 -8.86
N SER A 185 -6.53 31.19 -7.56
CA SER A 185 -6.88 32.28 -6.64
C SER A 185 -5.86 33.42 -6.72
N ASN A 186 -5.23 33.61 -7.88
CA ASN A 186 -4.28 34.70 -8.07
C ASN A 186 -4.28 35.23 -9.51
N THR A 187 -5.40 35.78 -9.97
CA THR A 187 -5.38 36.77 -11.06
C THR A 187 -6.52 37.81 -10.92
N ALA A 188 -6.75 38.30 -9.70
CA ALA A 188 -7.65 39.43 -9.46
C ALA A 188 -7.01 40.58 -8.65
N ALA A 189 -5.73 40.48 -8.26
CA ALA A 189 -5.11 41.42 -7.32
C ALA A 189 -4.05 42.37 -7.90
N ALA A 190 -3.69 42.30 -9.19
CA ALA A 190 -2.69 43.23 -9.73
C ALA A 190 -2.88 43.51 -11.23
N ALA A 191 -3.77 44.45 -11.56
CA ALA A 191 -3.52 45.55 -12.50
C ALA A 191 -4.84 46.24 -12.91
N LYS A 192 -5.16 47.35 -12.24
CA LYS A 192 -5.86 48.48 -12.85
C LYS A 192 -4.95 49.71 -12.78
N PRO A 193 -5.13 50.70 -13.68
CA PRO A 193 -4.06 51.28 -14.46
C PRO A 193 -3.47 52.54 -13.82
N SER A 194 -2.16 52.71 -13.90
CA SER A 194 -1.54 54.01 -13.66
C SER A 194 -1.63 54.84 -14.93
N ALA A 195 -2.34 55.96 -14.81
CA ALA A 195 -2.44 57.02 -15.79
C ALA A 195 -1.07 57.62 -16.10
N GLU A 196 -0.85 57.84 -17.40
CA GLU A 196 0.21 58.66 -17.97
C GLU A 196 -0.17 60.14 -17.87
N PRO A 197 0.74 61.03 -17.48
CA PRO A 197 0.70 62.40 -17.96
C PRO A 197 1.84 62.64 -18.95
N ALA A 198 1.43 63.14 -20.11
CA ALA A 198 2.26 63.60 -21.21
C ALA A 198 3.37 64.54 -20.76
N ALA A 199 4.60 64.25 -21.20
CA ALA A 199 5.67 65.23 -21.30
C ALA A 199 5.79 65.66 -22.77
N THR A 200 5.11 66.74 -23.12
CA THR A 200 5.40 67.53 -24.32
C THR A 200 6.54 68.47 -23.97
N SER A 201 7.68 68.37 -24.65
CA SER A 201 8.60 69.49 -24.78
C SER A 201 9.10 69.55 -26.22
N PRO A 202 8.94 70.70 -26.92
CA PRO A 202 9.42 70.88 -28.28
C PRO A 202 10.89 71.31 -28.29
N ALA A 203 11.53 71.06 -29.43
CA ALA A 203 12.87 71.50 -29.78
C ALA A 203 12.93 73.00 -30.11
N GLU A 204 13.92 73.70 -29.56
CA GLU A 204 14.83 74.63 -30.25
C GLU A 204 16.06 74.92 -29.37
#